data_AF-A0A3D1PG63-F1
#
_entry.id   AF-A0A3D1PG63-F1
#
_cell.length_a   1.000
_cell.length_b   1.000
_cell.length_c   1.000
_cell.angle_alpha   90.00
_cell.angle_beta   90.00
_cell.angle_gamma   90.00
#
_symmetry.space_group_name_H-M   'P 1'
#
loop_
_entity.id
_entity.type
_entity.pdbx_description
1 polymer ?
#
loop_
_entity_poly.entity_id
_entity_poly.type
_entity_poly.pdbx_seq_one_letter_code
_entity_poly.pdbx_strand_id
1 'polypeptide(L)'
;MKKNNSVLACVSPNRKNTESIKLDCQSVVKFSHKWLQLKESSDMDKFPEEIQADDLSIELINNEVAKDPLLMLLCLLFEEKTEIPSELCQLYKEGLEILLNKWDEARRVKGDRVYKNLSLQRKQDLLSKIALLTFEEGEFFFKDEIQQHIIDYFFNLSNAPTEPDVLQIASEAALKSIEIQHKLLVEQANGIYSFSDLRFHQYFVAREIAEGCNPHESDLALKNLVSHLNETRWREVFLLVVGMLRNADYLLSLMQQKTDAILAADPELQHFLLWLNQKSKSPCAGYKPSTFRAFYLEFILGIDSEESFEDDTTECDRIHPVDIDISYEIVNFPFSQQQKAILKQYYDANKLLIDCLQEARYVSRAMREEIEETLLVPSQVNTQPNSAIA
;
A
#
# COMPACT_ATOMS: atom_id res chain seq x y z
N MET A 1 -36.22 -5.69 -8.42
CA MET A 1 -34.82 -5.30 -8.20
C MET A 1 -33.92 -6.50 -8.47
N LYS A 2 -33.35 -6.59 -9.68
CA LYS A 2 -32.27 -7.53 -10.01
C LYS A 2 -31.00 -6.71 -10.10
N LYS A 3 -30.37 -6.38 -8.96
CA LYS A 3 -28.98 -5.90 -8.98
C LYS A 3 -28.10 -7.13 -9.23
N ASN A 4 -27.18 -7.01 -10.18
CA ASN A 4 -26.46 -8.10 -10.83
C ASN A 4 -25.67 -8.98 -9.84
N ASN A 5 -26.10 -10.23 -9.67
CA ASN A 5 -25.38 -11.29 -8.94
C ASN A 5 -24.00 -11.64 -9.54
N SER A 6 -23.63 -11.09 -10.70
CA SER A 6 -22.40 -11.43 -11.42
C SER A 6 -21.22 -10.49 -11.16
N VAL A 7 -21.42 -9.36 -10.47
CA VAL A 7 -20.36 -8.32 -10.36
C VAL A 7 -19.33 -8.69 -9.29
N LEU A 8 -19.73 -9.25 -8.14
CA LEU A 8 -18.79 -9.65 -7.08
C LEU A 8 -17.87 -10.81 -7.48
N ALA A 9 -18.27 -11.66 -8.43
CA ALA A 9 -17.41 -12.71 -8.97
C ALA A 9 -16.28 -12.18 -9.89
N CYS A 10 -16.40 -10.93 -10.36
CA CYS A 10 -15.45 -10.32 -11.30
C CYS A 10 -14.57 -9.24 -10.66
N VAL A 11 -14.75 -8.92 -9.38
CA VAL A 11 -13.85 -8.01 -8.64
C VAL A 11 -12.66 -8.83 -8.15
N SER A 12 -11.85 -9.30 -9.08
CA SER A 12 -10.42 -9.41 -8.83
C SER A 12 -9.84 -8.06 -9.21
N PRO A 13 -9.30 -7.25 -8.28
CA PRO A 13 -8.36 -6.23 -8.71
C PRO A 13 -7.33 -6.96 -9.55
N ASN A 14 -7.13 -6.50 -10.79
CA ASN A 14 -6.25 -7.12 -11.77
C ASN A 14 -4.80 -6.91 -11.28
N ARG A 15 -4.40 -7.65 -10.25
CA ARG A 15 -3.07 -7.57 -9.62
C ARG A 15 -2.59 -9.00 -9.45
N LYS A 16 -1.88 -9.50 -10.46
CA LYS A 16 -1.17 -10.78 -10.34
C LYS A 16 0.06 -10.68 -9.43
N ASN A 17 0.59 -9.47 -9.16
CA ASN A 17 1.94 -9.29 -8.61
C ASN A 17 2.04 -8.46 -7.31
N THR A 18 0.97 -8.33 -6.52
CA THR A 18 1.09 -7.84 -5.14
C THR A 18 0.70 -8.96 -4.17
N GLU A 19 1.64 -9.42 -3.34
CA GLU A 19 1.40 -10.38 -2.26
C GLU A 19 0.25 -9.98 -1.31
N SER A 20 -0.13 -8.70 -1.32
CA SER A 20 -1.01 -8.05 -0.35
C SER A 20 -2.52 -8.21 -0.59
N ILE A 21 -3.01 -8.57 -1.79
CA ILE A 21 -4.45 -8.84 -2.02
C ILE A 21 -4.64 -10.08 -2.89
N LYS A 22 -4.37 -11.26 -2.32
CA LYS A 22 -5.01 -12.50 -2.77
C LYS A 22 -6.37 -12.63 -2.08
N LEU A 23 -7.38 -11.96 -2.62
CA LEU A 23 -8.75 -12.29 -2.28
C LEU A 23 -9.11 -13.58 -3.00
N ASP A 24 -9.32 -14.65 -2.24
CA ASP A 24 -9.85 -15.89 -2.81
C ASP A 24 -11.26 -15.64 -3.36
N CYS A 25 -11.41 -15.74 -4.68
CA CYS A 25 -12.69 -15.54 -5.36
C CYS A 25 -13.81 -16.43 -4.79
N GLN A 26 -13.48 -17.62 -4.29
CA GLN A 26 -14.49 -18.48 -3.65
C GLN A 26 -14.97 -17.91 -2.32
N SER A 27 -14.06 -17.31 -1.54
CA SER A 27 -14.39 -16.62 -0.29
C SER A 27 -15.24 -15.38 -0.54
N VAL A 28 -14.92 -14.57 -1.56
CA VAL A 28 -15.73 -13.40 -1.96
C VAL A 28 -17.15 -13.81 -2.35
N VAL A 29 -17.30 -14.83 -3.21
CA VAL A 29 -18.62 -15.30 -3.67
C VAL A 29 -19.44 -15.91 -2.52
N LYS A 30 -18.82 -16.75 -1.67
CA LYS A 30 -19.50 -17.32 -0.50
C LYS A 30 -19.96 -16.23 0.46
N PHE A 31 -19.12 -15.22 0.69
CA PHE A 31 -19.46 -14.08 1.53
C PHE A 31 -20.61 -13.28 0.93
N SER A 32 -20.54 -12.90 -0.35
CA SER A 32 -21.57 -12.07 -0.98
C SER A 32 -22.95 -12.71 -0.91
N HIS A 33 -23.02 -14.04 -1.13
CA HIS A 33 -24.27 -14.77 -1.00
C HIS A 33 -24.81 -14.78 0.42
N LYS A 34 -23.94 -14.99 1.42
CA LYS A 34 -24.33 -14.99 2.83
C LYS A 34 -24.77 -13.61 3.31
N TRP A 35 -24.09 -12.55 2.88
CA TRP A 35 -24.44 -11.17 3.16
C TRP A 35 -25.83 -10.81 2.64
N LEU A 36 -26.10 -11.15 1.37
CA LEU A 36 -27.41 -10.90 0.75
C LEU A 36 -28.54 -11.70 1.42
N GLN A 37 -28.30 -12.97 1.78
CA GLN A 37 -29.28 -13.79 2.49
C GLN A 37 -29.63 -13.23 3.87
N LEU A 38 -28.65 -12.70 4.61
CA LEU A 38 -28.88 -12.09 5.91
C LEU A 38 -29.71 -10.81 5.80
N LYS A 39 -29.47 -9.98 4.77
CA LYS A 39 -30.27 -8.79 4.46
C LYS A 39 -31.72 -9.12 4.07
N GLU A 40 -31.93 -10.15 3.25
CA GLU A 40 -33.28 -10.61 2.89
C GLU A 40 -34.04 -11.15 4.11
N SER A 41 -33.33 -11.68 5.11
CA SER A 41 -33.94 -12.18 6.36
C SER A 41 -34.28 -11.10 7.40
N SER A 42 -33.63 -9.93 7.34
CA SER A 42 -33.97 -8.76 8.19
C SER A 42 -35.19 -7.98 7.70
N ASP A 43 -35.62 -8.19 6.45
CA ASP A 43 -36.76 -7.51 5.81
C ASP A 43 -38.13 -8.19 6.10
N MET A 44 -38.19 -9.14 7.04
CA MET A 44 -39.42 -9.86 7.40
C MET A 44 -39.97 -9.36 8.75
N ASP A 45 -41.19 -8.81 8.72
CA ASP A 45 -42.10 -8.26 9.76
C ASP A 45 -42.23 -8.99 11.12
N LYS A 46 -41.15 -9.54 11.71
CA LYS A 46 -41.20 -10.32 12.95
C LYS A 46 -39.99 -10.09 13.84
N PHE A 47 -39.72 -8.84 14.22
CA PHE A 47 -38.89 -8.55 15.38
C PHE A 47 -39.68 -7.73 16.42
N PRO A 48 -39.69 -8.12 17.71
CA PRO A 48 -40.34 -7.35 18.76
C PRO A 48 -39.71 -5.96 18.88
N GLU A 49 -40.54 -4.96 19.21
CA GLU A 49 -40.30 -3.50 19.17
C GLU A 49 -39.10 -2.94 19.98
N GLU A 50 -38.19 -3.77 20.50
CA GLU A 50 -37.03 -3.34 21.30
C GLU A 50 -35.66 -3.63 20.66
N ILE A 51 -35.61 -4.20 19.45
CA ILE A 51 -34.37 -4.31 18.68
C ILE A 51 -34.68 -3.93 17.23
N GLN A 52 -34.10 -2.83 16.74
CA GLN A 52 -34.28 -2.41 15.35
C GLN A 52 -33.68 -3.49 14.43
N ALA A 53 -34.39 -3.87 13.37
CA ALA A 53 -34.01 -4.96 12.47
C ALA A 53 -32.63 -4.80 11.80
N ASP A 54 -32.07 -3.58 11.80
CA ASP A 54 -30.70 -3.28 11.37
C ASP A 54 -29.62 -3.76 12.37
N ASP A 55 -29.91 -3.85 13.67
CA ASP A 55 -28.93 -4.25 14.69
C ASP A 55 -28.59 -5.76 14.63
N LEU A 56 -29.57 -6.61 14.32
CA LEU A 56 -29.40 -8.07 14.35
C LEU A 56 -28.64 -8.60 13.11
N SER A 57 -28.90 -8.01 11.95
CA SER A 57 -28.18 -8.33 10.69
C SER A 57 -26.72 -7.93 10.81
N ILE A 58 -26.43 -6.77 11.40
CA ILE A 58 -25.08 -6.30 11.74
C ILE A 58 -24.38 -7.20 12.77
N GLU A 59 -25.05 -7.70 13.80
CA GLU A 59 -24.45 -8.60 14.80
C GLU A 59 -24.09 -9.98 14.23
N LEU A 60 -24.94 -10.54 13.37
CA LEU A 60 -24.69 -11.81 12.68
C LEU A 60 -23.58 -11.69 11.63
N ILE A 61 -23.57 -10.58 10.87
CA ILE A 61 -22.47 -10.20 9.98
C ILE A 61 -21.16 -10.01 10.78
N ASN A 62 -21.23 -9.42 11.96
CA ASN A 62 -20.08 -9.21 12.84
C ASN A 62 -19.53 -10.49 13.48
N ASN A 63 -20.34 -11.54 13.62
CA ASN A 63 -19.95 -12.77 14.34
C ASN A 63 -19.36 -13.87 13.45
N GLU A 64 -19.81 -14.01 12.20
CA GLU A 64 -19.30 -15.09 11.32
C GLU A 64 -18.54 -14.61 10.07
N VAL A 65 -18.73 -13.33 9.71
CA VAL A 65 -18.39 -12.79 8.39
C VAL A 65 -17.35 -11.66 8.51
N ALA A 66 -17.23 -11.02 9.67
CA ALA A 66 -16.24 -9.98 9.99
C ALA A 66 -14.83 -10.48 10.39
N LYS A 67 -14.40 -11.65 9.90
CA LYS A 67 -13.02 -12.13 10.13
C LYS A 67 -12.00 -11.52 9.18
N ASP A 68 -12.45 -10.99 8.04
CA ASP A 68 -11.60 -10.26 7.07
C ASP A 68 -12.12 -8.82 6.93
N PRO A 69 -11.43 -7.83 7.53
CA PRO A 69 -11.83 -6.42 7.45
C PRO A 69 -11.91 -5.85 6.03
N LEU A 70 -11.13 -6.37 5.07
CA LEU A 70 -11.22 -5.92 3.67
C LEU A 70 -12.52 -6.38 3.03
N LEU A 71 -12.96 -7.60 3.32
CA LEU A 71 -14.18 -8.13 2.73
C LEU A 71 -15.42 -7.37 3.23
N MET A 72 -15.42 -6.97 4.50
CA MET A 72 -16.39 -6.02 5.04
C MET A 72 -16.36 -4.70 4.26
N LEU A 73 -15.18 -4.13 4.03
CA LEU A 73 -15.00 -2.87 3.30
C LEU A 73 -15.56 -2.96 1.88
N LEU A 74 -15.26 -4.05 1.16
CA LEU A 74 -15.75 -4.30 -0.19
C LEU A 74 -17.28 -4.41 -0.24
N CYS A 75 -17.90 -5.01 0.77
CA CYS A 75 -19.35 -5.11 0.81
C CYS A 75 -20.01 -3.77 1.14
N LEU A 76 -19.44 -2.97 2.04
CA LEU A 76 -19.88 -1.59 2.25
C LEU A 76 -19.80 -0.76 0.97
N LEU A 77 -18.71 -0.92 0.20
CA LEU A 77 -18.55 -0.28 -1.10
C LEU A 77 -19.59 -0.76 -2.12
N PHE A 78 -19.79 -2.07 -2.25
CA PHE A 78 -20.77 -2.64 -3.18
C PHE A 78 -22.21 -2.20 -2.88
N GLU A 79 -22.54 -1.99 -1.61
CA GLU A 79 -23.87 -1.51 -1.22
C GLU A 79 -24.11 -0.05 -1.63
N GLU A 80 -23.13 0.81 -1.41
CA GLU A 80 -23.26 2.26 -1.62
C GLU A 80 -22.94 2.72 -3.03
N LYS A 81 -22.01 2.02 -3.69
CA LYS A 81 -21.46 2.42 -4.98
C LYS A 81 -21.99 1.51 -6.07
N THR A 82 -22.15 2.08 -7.26
CA THR A 82 -22.51 1.32 -8.47
C THR A 82 -21.33 0.54 -9.03
N GLU A 83 -20.11 1.04 -8.82
CA GLU A 83 -18.86 0.47 -9.32
C GLU A 83 -17.81 0.52 -8.19
N ILE A 84 -16.99 -0.53 -8.11
CA ILE A 84 -15.88 -0.60 -7.15
C ILE A 84 -14.63 -0.03 -7.83
N PRO A 85 -13.89 0.90 -7.19
CA PRO A 85 -12.67 1.44 -7.78
C PRO A 85 -11.66 0.34 -8.10
N SER A 86 -11.04 0.43 -9.28
CA SER A 86 -9.96 -0.48 -9.70
C SER A 86 -8.62 -0.13 -9.04
N GLU A 87 -8.40 1.16 -8.73
CA GLU A 87 -7.23 1.64 -7.99
C GLU A 87 -7.39 1.32 -6.50
N LEU A 88 -6.42 0.63 -5.89
CA LEU A 88 -6.50 0.27 -4.48
C LEU A 88 -6.53 1.46 -3.54
N CYS A 89 -5.74 2.49 -3.81
CA CYS A 89 -5.75 3.70 -3.00
C CYS A 89 -7.16 4.30 -2.95
N GLN A 90 -7.87 4.31 -4.08
CA GLN A 90 -9.21 4.85 -4.18
C GLN A 90 -10.23 3.93 -3.50
N LEU A 91 -10.07 2.62 -3.63
CA LEU A 91 -10.88 1.62 -2.94
C LEU A 91 -10.81 1.81 -1.42
N TYR A 92 -9.60 1.89 -0.86
CA TYR A 92 -9.43 2.11 0.57
C TYR A 92 -10.00 3.46 1.01
N LYS A 93 -9.74 4.52 0.26
CA LYS A 93 -10.29 5.85 0.56
C LYS A 93 -11.80 5.82 0.66
N GLU A 94 -12.48 5.40 -0.40
CA GLU A 94 -13.95 5.41 -0.43
C GLU A 94 -14.54 4.45 0.60
N GLY A 95 -13.95 3.26 0.74
CA GLY A 95 -14.43 2.26 1.68
C GLY A 95 -14.32 2.74 3.13
N LEU A 96 -13.17 3.32 3.50
CA LEU A 96 -12.93 3.81 4.85
C LEU A 96 -13.75 5.08 5.14
N GLU A 97 -13.98 5.95 4.16
CA GLU A 97 -14.92 7.06 4.29
C GLU A 97 -16.33 6.56 4.60
N ILE A 98 -16.81 5.53 3.88
CA ILE A 98 -18.11 4.90 4.15
C ILE A 98 -18.10 4.27 5.56
N LEU A 99 -17.07 3.50 5.92
CA LEU A 99 -16.96 2.85 7.22
C LEU A 99 -16.96 3.84 8.39
N LEU A 100 -16.26 4.97 8.25
CA LEU A 100 -16.16 6.00 9.28
C LEU A 100 -17.41 6.89 9.36
N ASN A 101 -18.16 7.04 8.26
CA ASN A 101 -19.40 7.84 8.19
C ASN A 101 -20.67 7.06 8.57
N LYS A 102 -20.81 5.82 8.09
CA LYS A 102 -22.06 5.04 8.21
C LYS A 102 -22.34 4.50 9.59
N TRP A 103 -21.33 4.44 10.47
CA TRP A 103 -21.50 3.70 11.71
C TRP A 103 -22.16 4.56 12.80
N ASP A 104 -23.33 4.08 13.24
CA ASP A 104 -24.41 4.87 13.83
C ASP A 104 -24.48 4.83 15.38
N GLU A 105 -25.29 5.74 15.92
CA GLU A 105 -25.47 6.14 17.31
C GLU A 105 -25.96 5.07 18.30
N ALA A 106 -26.21 3.83 17.86
CA ALA A 106 -26.76 2.74 18.68
C ALA A 106 -25.75 2.20 19.71
N ARG A 107 -24.45 2.15 19.36
CA ARG A 107 -23.36 1.69 20.25
C ARG A 107 -22.67 2.85 20.95
N ARG A 108 -23.44 3.64 21.72
CA ARG A 108 -22.88 4.77 22.47
C ARG A 108 -21.86 4.25 23.48
N VAL A 109 -20.57 4.41 23.17
CA VAL A 109 -19.52 4.32 24.17
C VAL A 109 -19.75 5.49 25.13
N LYS A 110 -20.03 5.18 26.39
CA LYS A 110 -20.21 6.21 27.43
C LYS A 110 -18.91 7.01 27.53
N GLY A 111 -19.01 8.34 27.40
CA GLY A 111 -17.86 9.24 27.49
C GLY A 111 -17.28 9.66 26.14
N ASP A 112 -17.64 8.99 25.03
CA ASP A 112 -17.16 9.38 23.69
C ASP A 112 -17.96 10.54 23.10
N ARG A 113 -17.77 11.74 23.66
CA ARG A 113 -18.28 12.98 23.06
C ARG A 113 -17.26 13.61 22.11
N VAL A 114 -15.97 13.45 22.41
CA VAL A 114 -14.89 14.11 21.66
C VAL A 114 -14.70 13.44 20.30
N TYR A 115 -14.47 12.13 20.27
CA TYR A 115 -14.23 11.41 19.02
C TYR A 115 -15.50 11.34 18.15
N LYS A 116 -16.68 11.17 18.75
CA LYS A 116 -17.96 11.27 18.04
C LYS A 116 -18.13 12.59 17.27
N ASN A 117 -17.73 13.71 17.86
CA ASN A 117 -17.89 15.04 17.27
C ASN A 117 -16.77 15.42 16.28
N LEU A 118 -15.77 14.55 16.07
CA LEU A 118 -14.77 14.77 15.04
C LEU A 118 -15.40 14.65 13.66
N SER A 119 -15.01 15.56 12.77
CA SER A 119 -15.27 15.39 11.34
C SER A 119 -14.60 14.12 10.84
N LEU A 120 -15.11 13.58 9.73
CA LEU A 120 -14.50 12.44 9.04
C LEU A 120 -12.98 12.63 8.83
N GLN A 121 -12.59 13.78 8.30
CA GLN A 121 -11.20 14.16 8.11
C GLN A 121 -10.38 14.03 9.41
N ARG A 122 -10.87 14.58 10.52
CA ARG A 122 -10.16 14.53 11.81
C ARG A 122 -10.05 13.11 12.37
N LYS A 123 -11.02 12.24 12.10
CA LYS A 123 -10.92 10.81 12.46
C LYS A 123 -9.85 10.11 11.63
N GLN A 124 -9.82 10.38 10.33
CA GLN A 124 -8.79 9.85 9.45
C GLN A 124 -7.40 10.36 9.84
N ASP A 125 -7.24 11.65 10.15
CA ASP A 125 -5.97 12.26 10.58
C ASP A 125 -5.46 11.65 11.90
N LEU A 126 -6.36 11.40 12.86
CA LEU A 126 -6.01 10.68 14.09
C LEU A 126 -5.48 9.27 13.79
N LEU A 127 -6.19 8.51 12.95
CA LEU A 127 -5.81 7.14 12.60
C LEU A 127 -4.51 7.11 11.78
N SER A 128 -4.32 8.06 10.86
CA SER A 128 -3.09 8.26 10.08
C SER A 128 -1.88 8.54 10.97
N LYS A 129 -2.03 9.42 11.95
CA LYS A 129 -0.97 9.72 12.91
C LYS A 129 -0.59 8.51 13.76
N ILE A 130 -1.57 7.78 14.30
CA ILE A 130 -1.34 6.54 15.05
C ILE A 130 -0.66 5.49 14.17
N ALA A 131 -1.10 5.38 12.91
CA ALA A 131 -0.57 4.42 11.96
C ALA A 131 0.92 4.67 11.70
N LEU A 132 1.32 5.91 11.38
CA LEU A 132 2.72 6.25 11.10
C LEU A 132 3.62 5.97 12.31
N LEU A 133 3.25 6.48 13.50
CA LEU A 133 4.05 6.33 14.72
C LEU A 133 4.30 4.85 15.06
N THR A 134 3.24 4.04 15.03
CA THR A 134 3.34 2.62 15.37
C THR A 134 4.02 1.80 14.27
N PHE A 135 3.99 2.25 13.01
CA PHE A 135 4.60 1.52 11.90
C PHE A 135 6.12 1.71 11.84
N GLU A 136 6.61 2.92 12.13
CA GLU A 136 8.04 3.26 12.13
C GLU A 136 8.83 2.50 13.21
N GLU A 137 8.21 2.22 14.36
CA GLU A 137 8.83 1.47 15.46
C GLU A 137 9.04 -0.02 15.14
N GLY A 138 8.52 -0.50 14.01
CA GLY A 138 8.62 -1.91 13.64
C GLY A 138 7.62 -2.81 14.37
N GLU A 139 6.79 -2.24 15.26
CA GLU A 139 5.81 -2.99 16.03
C GLU A 139 4.50 -3.17 15.24
N PHE A 140 3.96 -4.39 15.25
CA PHE A 140 2.57 -4.65 14.80
C PHE A 140 1.59 -4.61 15.98
N PHE A 141 2.14 -4.70 17.19
CA PHE A 141 1.43 -4.75 18.46
C PHE A 141 2.01 -3.66 19.35
N PHE A 142 1.22 -2.64 19.65
CA PHE A 142 1.67 -1.48 20.42
C PHE A 142 0.96 -1.44 21.78
N LYS A 143 1.72 -1.14 22.83
CA LYS A 143 1.28 -1.22 24.22
C LYS A 143 1.34 0.14 24.90
N ASP A 144 0.30 0.52 25.63
CA ASP A 144 0.21 1.72 26.49
C ASP A 144 0.46 3.10 25.81
N GLU A 145 0.95 3.15 24.57
CA GLU A 145 1.32 4.38 23.83
C GLU A 145 0.17 4.98 23.03
N ILE A 146 -0.79 4.15 22.58
CA ILE A 146 -1.89 4.63 21.74
C ILE A 146 -2.77 5.66 22.45
N GLN A 147 -3.01 5.50 23.75
CA GLN A 147 -3.78 6.47 24.51
C GLN A 147 -3.07 7.82 24.58
N GLN A 148 -1.75 7.83 24.75
CA GLN A 148 -0.97 9.07 24.73
C GLN A 148 -1.02 9.73 23.36
N HIS A 149 -0.92 8.97 22.26
CA HIS A 149 -1.09 9.53 20.92
C HIS A 149 -2.48 10.14 20.69
N ILE A 150 -3.54 9.51 21.21
CA ILE A 150 -4.90 10.06 21.14
C ILE A 150 -5.01 11.33 21.99
N ILE A 151 -4.44 11.34 23.21
CA ILE A 151 -4.41 12.52 24.10
C ILE A 151 -3.69 13.67 23.42
N ASP A 152 -2.48 13.43 22.90
CA ASP A 152 -1.68 14.43 22.20
C ASP A 152 -2.43 14.99 20.99
N TYR A 153 -3.11 14.14 20.23
CA TYR A 153 -3.93 14.58 19.11
C TYR A 153 -5.10 15.46 19.58
N PHE A 154 -5.85 15.02 20.60
CA PHE A 154 -6.98 15.78 21.14
C PHE A 154 -6.54 17.10 21.73
N PHE A 155 -5.45 17.15 22.49
CA PHE A 155 -4.93 18.37 23.11
C PHE A 155 -4.65 19.48 22.08
N ASN A 156 -4.24 19.10 20.87
CA ASN A 156 -3.92 20.04 19.79
C ASN A 156 -5.14 20.48 18.95
N LEU A 157 -6.36 20.01 19.26
CA LEU A 157 -7.58 20.47 18.58
C LEU A 157 -8.04 21.83 19.11
N SER A 158 -8.58 22.68 18.23
CA SER A 158 -9.00 24.04 18.57
C SER A 158 -10.09 24.15 19.65
N ASN A 159 -10.89 23.08 19.84
CA ASN A 159 -11.95 23.00 20.85
C ASN A 159 -11.68 21.89 21.89
N ALA A 160 -10.41 21.57 22.12
CA ALA A 160 -10.00 20.48 22.99
C ALA A 160 -10.35 20.73 24.47
N PRO A 161 -10.75 19.69 25.21
CA PRO A 161 -10.65 19.72 26.67
C PRO A 161 -9.17 19.94 27.06
N THR A 162 -8.90 20.86 27.97
CA THR A 162 -7.52 21.15 28.43
C THR A 162 -7.18 20.40 29.73
N GLU A 163 -8.18 19.83 30.40
CA GLU A 163 -8.01 19.12 31.66
C GLU A 163 -7.48 17.70 31.43
N PRO A 164 -6.37 17.29 32.07
CA PRO A 164 -5.75 15.97 31.88
C PRO A 164 -6.71 14.80 32.14
N ASP A 165 -7.51 14.87 33.21
CA ASP A 165 -8.47 13.82 33.56
C ASP A 165 -9.57 13.67 32.49
N VAL A 166 -10.01 14.79 31.91
CA VAL A 166 -11.02 14.79 30.84
C VAL A 166 -10.43 14.23 29.55
N LEU A 167 -9.18 14.57 29.23
CA LEU A 167 -8.48 14.03 28.06
C LEU A 167 -8.26 12.52 28.18
N GLN A 168 -7.88 12.03 29.36
CA GLN A 168 -7.71 10.60 29.62
C GLN A 168 -9.02 9.83 29.42
N ILE A 169 -10.13 10.32 30.00
CA ILE A 169 -11.45 9.70 29.82
C ILE A 169 -11.86 9.75 28.34
N ALA A 170 -11.60 10.87 27.66
CA ALA A 170 -11.92 11.02 26.25
C ALA A 170 -11.09 10.08 25.36
N SER A 171 -9.79 9.89 25.65
CA SER A 171 -8.92 8.99 24.88
C SER A 171 -9.29 7.53 25.07
N GLU A 172 -9.61 7.11 26.29
CA GLU A 172 -10.11 5.77 26.57
C GLU A 172 -11.42 5.49 25.83
N ALA A 173 -12.35 6.44 25.89
CA ALA A 173 -13.63 6.31 25.19
C ALA A 173 -13.44 6.30 23.66
N ALA A 174 -12.54 7.13 23.12
CA ALA A 174 -12.22 7.16 21.70
C ALA A 174 -11.58 5.85 21.22
N LEU A 175 -10.61 5.32 21.96
CA LEU A 175 -9.98 4.04 21.65
C LEU A 175 -11.02 2.92 21.63
N LYS A 176 -11.91 2.88 22.64
CA LYS A 176 -12.99 1.91 22.71
C LYS A 176 -14.00 2.09 21.57
N SER A 177 -14.27 3.33 21.14
CA SER A 177 -15.08 3.59 19.95
C SER A 177 -14.41 3.06 18.69
N ILE A 178 -13.11 3.32 18.47
CA ILE A 178 -12.40 2.81 17.30
C ILE A 178 -12.41 1.27 17.26
N GLU A 179 -12.24 0.63 18.43
CA GLU A 179 -12.27 -0.82 18.59
C GLU A 179 -13.66 -1.42 18.33
N ILE A 180 -14.69 -0.93 19.02
CA ILE A 180 -16.05 -1.50 18.99
C ILE A 180 -16.81 -1.11 17.72
N GLN A 181 -16.65 0.14 17.26
CA GLN A 181 -17.47 0.72 16.21
C GLN A 181 -16.85 0.50 14.84
N HIS A 182 -15.58 0.85 14.65
CA HIS A 182 -14.95 0.75 13.34
C HIS A 182 -14.21 -0.57 13.12
N LYS A 183 -13.87 -1.30 14.20
CA LYS A 183 -13.01 -2.49 14.15
C LYS A 183 -11.73 -2.23 13.35
N LEU A 184 -11.23 -0.99 13.37
CA LEU A 184 -9.97 -0.62 12.72
C LEU A 184 -8.78 -0.91 13.63
N LEU A 185 -9.01 -0.87 14.94
CA LEU A 185 -8.06 -1.29 15.96
C LEU A 185 -8.67 -2.45 16.76
N VAL A 186 -7.83 -3.36 17.24
CA VAL A 186 -8.23 -4.52 18.04
C VAL A 186 -7.28 -4.69 19.21
N GLU A 187 -7.83 -4.97 20.39
CA GLU A 187 -7.05 -5.39 21.56
C GLU A 187 -6.70 -6.88 21.42
N GLN A 188 -5.40 -7.18 21.34
CA GLN A 188 -4.88 -8.53 21.11
C GLN A 188 -4.55 -9.23 22.44
N ALA A 189 -4.13 -8.45 23.42
CA ALA A 189 -3.89 -8.81 24.81
C ALA A 189 -4.09 -7.57 25.67
N ASN A 190 -4.20 -7.72 27.00
CA ASN A 190 -4.49 -6.62 27.91
C ASN A 190 -3.56 -5.40 27.69
N GLY A 191 -4.10 -4.31 27.15
CA GLY A 191 -3.39 -3.07 26.83
C GLY A 191 -2.50 -3.11 25.57
N ILE A 192 -2.55 -4.18 24.79
CA ILE A 192 -1.80 -4.37 23.54
C ILE A 192 -2.77 -4.32 22.37
N TYR A 193 -2.56 -3.35 21.49
CA TYR A 193 -3.42 -3.09 20.35
C TYR A 193 -2.70 -3.32 19.02
N SER A 194 -3.47 -3.60 17.98
CA SER A 194 -3.00 -3.60 16.60
C SER A 194 -4.06 -2.97 15.69
N PHE A 195 -3.68 -2.57 14.48
CA PHE A 195 -4.67 -2.46 13.42
C PHE A 195 -5.32 -3.83 13.17
N SER A 196 -6.60 -3.84 12.82
CA SER A 196 -7.31 -5.08 12.52
C SER A 196 -6.79 -5.79 11.27
N ASP A 197 -6.14 -5.04 10.39
CA ASP A 197 -5.53 -5.54 9.17
C ASP A 197 -4.31 -4.70 8.79
N LEU A 198 -3.25 -5.37 8.32
CA LEU A 198 -2.02 -4.73 7.85
C LEU A 198 -2.29 -3.73 6.71
N ARG A 199 -3.27 -4.03 5.84
CA ARG A 199 -3.63 -3.17 4.71
C ARG A 199 -4.16 -1.82 5.17
N PHE A 200 -4.94 -1.80 6.25
CA PHE A 200 -5.43 -0.56 6.83
C PHE A 200 -4.32 0.21 7.53
N HIS A 201 -3.42 -0.49 8.23
CA HIS A 201 -2.23 0.12 8.81
C HIS A 201 -1.41 0.83 7.72
N GLN A 202 -1.05 0.11 6.65
CA GLN A 202 -0.28 0.64 5.52
C GLN A 202 -0.99 1.79 4.80
N TYR A 203 -2.31 1.72 4.61
CA TYR A 203 -3.09 2.81 4.04
C TYR A 203 -3.05 4.08 4.89
N PHE A 204 -3.25 3.97 6.20
CA PHE A 204 -3.23 5.14 7.08
C PHE A 204 -1.81 5.73 7.21
N VAL A 205 -0.76 4.91 7.19
CA VAL A 205 0.65 5.36 7.07
C VAL A 205 0.85 6.15 5.78
N ALA A 206 0.46 5.58 4.64
CA ALA A 206 0.61 6.23 3.34
C ALA A 206 -0.13 7.58 3.28
N ARG A 207 -1.32 7.63 3.88
CA ARG A 207 -2.12 8.86 3.97
C ARG A 207 -1.42 9.93 4.81
N GLU A 208 -0.84 9.57 5.96
CA GLU A 208 -0.09 10.53 6.79
C GLU A 208 1.08 11.15 6.00
N ILE A 209 1.81 10.33 5.24
CA ILE A 209 2.95 10.77 4.43
C ILE A 209 2.49 11.65 3.25
N ALA A 210 1.42 11.27 2.56
CA ALA A 210 0.98 11.93 1.33
C ALA A 210 0.12 13.19 1.56
N GLU A 211 -0.68 13.23 2.62
CA GLU A 211 -1.63 14.31 2.92
C GLU A 211 -1.18 15.27 4.05
N GLY A 212 0.06 15.13 4.55
CA GLY A 212 0.60 15.96 5.62
C GLY A 212 0.44 17.48 5.41
N CYS A 213 0.19 18.20 6.50
CA CYS A 213 -0.35 19.57 6.48
C CYS A 213 0.64 20.70 6.09
N ASN A 214 1.94 20.41 5.94
CA ASN A 214 2.95 21.43 5.65
C ASN A 214 3.95 20.98 4.56
N PRO A 215 4.28 21.82 3.55
CA PRO A 215 5.30 21.53 2.55
C PRO A 215 6.66 21.07 3.11
N HIS A 216 7.13 21.63 4.23
CA HIS A 216 8.40 21.21 4.84
C HIS A 216 8.33 19.82 5.48
N GLU A 217 7.20 19.49 6.11
CA GLU A 217 6.96 18.17 6.69
C GLU A 217 6.78 17.12 5.59
N SER A 218 6.15 17.50 4.48
CA SER A 218 5.99 16.64 3.30
C SER A 218 7.34 16.24 2.68
N ASP A 219 8.28 17.18 2.52
CA ASP A 219 9.63 16.85 2.03
C ASP A 219 10.37 15.86 2.95
N LEU A 220 10.34 16.12 4.25
CA LEU A 220 10.98 15.26 5.24
C LEU A 220 10.33 13.87 5.26
N ALA A 221 9.00 13.78 5.22
CA ALA A 221 8.26 12.53 5.21
C ALA A 221 8.62 11.67 3.98
N LEU A 222 8.70 12.27 2.79
CA LEU A 222 9.10 11.54 1.58
C LEU A 222 10.56 11.06 1.62
N LYS A 223 11.46 11.87 2.17
CA LYS A 223 12.87 11.45 2.40
C LYS A 223 12.98 10.32 3.41
N ASN A 224 12.19 10.37 4.50
CA ASN A 224 12.13 9.31 5.48
C ASN A 224 11.58 8.02 4.85
N LEU A 225 10.51 8.10 4.06
CA LEU A 225 9.97 6.95 3.32
C LEU A 225 11.05 6.30 2.45
N VAL A 226 11.80 7.09 1.67
CA VAL A 226 12.88 6.60 0.79
C VAL A 226 14.05 5.99 1.58
N SER A 227 14.21 6.32 2.86
CA SER A 227 15.19 5.63 3.71
C SER A 227 14.87 4.14 3.90
N HIS A 228 13.60 3.76 3.78
CA HIS A 228 13.08 2.39 3.89
C HIS A 228 12.96 1.65 2.55
N LEU A 229 13.57 2.15 1.46
CA LEU A 229 13.42 1.62 0.09
C LEU A 229 13.66 0.11 -0.04
N ASN A 230 14.59 -0.44 0.74
CA ASN A 230 14.98 -1.85 0.68
C ASN A 230 14.28 -2.73 1.73
N GLU A 231 13.26 -2.20 2.42
CA GLU A 231 12.51 -2.90 3.45
C GLU A 231 11.17 -3.41 2.90
N THR A 232 11.00 -4.73 2.85
CA THR A 232 9.81 -5.39 2.27
C THR A 232 8.50 -4.91 2.91
N ARG A 233 8.49 -4.62 4.21
CA ARG A 233 7.30 -4.13 4.95
C ARG A 233 6.76 -2.82 4.38
N TRP A 234 7.64 -1.95 3.87
CA TRP A 234 7.28 -0.62 3.35
C TRP A 234 6.84 -0.64 1.89
N ARG A 235 7.01 -1.76 1.17
CA ARG A 235 6.71 -1.85 -0.26
C ARG A 235 5.31 -1.36 -0.61
N GLU A 236 4.28 -1.82 0.11
CA GLU A 236 2.89 -1.38 -0.16
C GLU A 236 2.67 0.09 0.20
N VAL A 237 3.37 0.61 1.21
CA VAL A 237 3.30 2.03 1.58
C VAL A 237 3.79 2.90 0.42
N PHE A 238 4.89 2.54 -0.24
CA PHE A 238 5.34 3.25 -1.45
C PHE A 238 4.26 3.28 -2.53
N LEU A 239 3.66 2.13 -2.86
CA LEU A 239 2.61 2.02 -3.89
C LEU A 239 1.38 2.87 -3.54
N LEU A 240 0.97 2.88 -2.27
CA LEU A 240 -0.15 3.68 -1.80
C LEU A 240 0.19 5.18 -1.83
N VAL A 241 1.38 5.59 -1.40
CA VAL A 241 1.81 7.00 -1.40
C VAL A 241 1.84 7.55 -2.83
N VAL A 242 2.43 6.86 -3.81
CA VAL A 242 2.43 7.35 -5.20
C VAL A 242 1.02 7.44 -5.80
N GLY A 243 0.11 6.55 -5.40
CA GLY A 243 -1.30 6.61 -5.76
C GLY A 243 -2.07 7.75 -5.08
N MET A 244 -1.59 8.25 -3.93
CA MET A 244 -2.19 9.40 -3.23
C MET A 244 -1.66 10.75 -3.72
N LEU A 245 -0.39 10.81 -4.12
CA LEU A 245 0.25 12.04 -4.56
C LEU A 245 -0.39 12.59 -5.84
N ARG A 246 -0.52 13.92 -5.90
CA ARG A 246 -0.99 14.62 -7.10
C ARG A 246 0.03 14.55 -8.25
N ASN A 247 1.31 14.47 -7.92
CA ASN A 247 2.42 14.27 -8.84
C ASN A 247 3.50 13.48 -8.09
N ALA A 248 3.91 12.33 -8.63
CA ALA A 248 4.88 11.43 -8.01
C ALA A 248 6.34 11.69 -8.43
N ASP A 249 6.60 12.64 -9.34
CA ASP A 249 7.94 12.90 -9.91
C ASP A 249 9.00 13.10 -8.82
N TYR A 250 8.67 13.86 -7.77
CA TYR A 250 9.64 14.13 -6.70
C TYR A 250 10.01 12.87 -5.91
N LEU A 251 9.01 12.08 -5.48
CA LEU A 251 9.26 10.83 -4.76
C LEU A 251 10.04 9.84 -5.64
N LEU A 252 9.65 9.67 -6.90
CA LEU A 252 10.34 8.80 -7.85
C LEU A 252 11.79 9.22 -8.06
N SER A 253 12.08 10.52 -8.14
CA SER A 253 13.45 11.03 -8.24
C SER A 253 14.29 10.72 -6.99
N LEU A 254 13.70 10.81 -5.79
CA LEU A 254 14.37 10.43 -4.54
C LEU A 254 14.64 8.91 -4.49
N MET A 255 13.67 8.09 -4.91
CA MET A 255 13.81 6.64 -5.01
C MET A 255 14.92 6.25 -6.00
N GLN A 256 14.99 6.90 -7.15
CA GLN A 256 16.04 6.68 -8.15
C GLN A 256 17.41 7.05 -7.60
N GLN A 257 17.57 8.24 -6.99
CA GLN A 257 18.83 8.65 -6.36
C GLN A 257 19.30 7.66 -5.28
N LYS A 258 18.36 7.17 -4.46
CA LYS A 258 18.64 6.17 -3.43
C LYS A 258 19.03 4.83 -4.03
N THR A 259 18.33 4.39 -5.08
CA THR A 259 18.64 3.17 -5.85
C THR A 259 20.04 3.23 -6.44
N ASP A 260 20.39 4.34 -7.09
CA ASP A 260 21.72 4.57 -7.68
C ASP A 260 22.84 4.53 -6.64
N ALA A 261 22.54 4.95 -5.41
CA ALA A 261 23.50 4.92 -4.31
C ALA A 261 23.79 3.50 -3.77
N ILE A 262 22.89 2.52 -3.97
CA ILE A 262 23.04 1.14 -3.45
C ILE A 262 24.34 0.50 -3.94
N LEU A 263 24.66 0.68 -5.22
CA LEU A 263 25.83 0.07 -5.86
C LEU A 263 27.02 1.03 -6.01
N ALA A 264 26.91 2.28 -5.57
CA ALA A 264 27.92 3.32 -5.85
C ALA A 264 29.29 3.01 -5.23
N ALA A 265 29.32 2.24 -4.14
CA ALA A 265 30.54 1.89 -3.42
C ALA A 265 31.26 0.64 -3.95
N ASP A 266 30.63 -0.16 -4.81
CA ASP A 266 31.20 -1.42 -5.31
C ASP A 266 31.66 -1.28 -6.78
N PRO A 267 32.98 -1.21 -7.05
CA PRO A 267 33.50 -0.99 -8.39
C PRO A 267 33.27 -2.17 -9.34
N GLU A 268 33.21 -3.41 -8.82
CA GLU A 268 32.96 -4.60 -9.66
C GLU A 268 31.51 -4.63 -10.12
N LEU A 269 30.57 -4.32 -9.23
CA LEU A 269 29.16 -4.20 -9.59
C LEU A 269 28.90 -3.05 -10.57
N GLN A 270 29.56 -1.91 -10.40
CA GLN A 270 29.50 -0.81 -11.36
C GLN A 270 30.09 -1.19 -12.72
N HIS A 271 31.21 -1.90 -12.74
CA HIS A 271 31.81 -2.40 -13.98
C HIS A 271 30.89 -3.38 -14.70
N PHE A 272 30.26 -4.28 -13.96
CA PHE A 272 29.25 -5.19 -14.49
C PHE A 272 28.06 -4.45 -15.10
N LEU A 273 27.48 -3.47 -14.39
CA LEU A 273 26.35 -2.71 -14.93
C LEU A 273 26.74 -1.89 -16.18
N LEU A 274 27.96 -1.36 -16.25
CA LEU A 274 28.49 -0.70 -17.46
C LEU A 274 28.56 -1.66 -18.64
N TRP A 275 29.13 -2.84 -18.43
CA TRP A 275 29.19 -3.88 -19.43
C TRP A 275 27.79 -4.32 -19.88
N LEU A 276 26.88 -4.54 -18.92
CA LEU A 276 25.52 -4.98 -19.19
C LEU A 276 24.73 -3.93 -19.98
N ASN A 277 24.90 -2.65 -19.66
CA ASN A 277 24.29 -1.54 -20.40
C ASN A 277 24.82 -1.41 -21.84
N GLN A 278 26.11 -1.66 -22.07
CA GLN A 278 26.66 -1.70 -23.43
C GLN A 278 26.10 -2.89 -24.21
N LYS A 279 26.03 -4.05 -23.56
CA LYS A 279 25.50 -5.28 -24.16
C LYS A 279 24.02 -5.14 -24.53
N SER A 280 23.20 -4.53 -23.67
CA SER A 280 21.77 -4.32 -23.92
C SER A 280 21.47 -3.40 -25.11
N LYS A 281 22.44 -2.61 -25.58
CA LYS A 281 22.30 -1.72 -26.74
C LYS A 281 22.72 -2.39 -28.06
N SER A 282 23.21 -3.63 -28.00
CA SER A 282 23.67 -4.35 -29.19
C SER A 282 22.48 -4.79 -30.06
N PRO A 283 22.60 -4.78 -31.40
CA PRO A 283 21.48 -5.02 -32.32
C PRO A 283 20.85 -6.42 -32.24
N CYS A 284 21.48 -7.35 -31.50
CA CYS A 284 21.05 -8.74 -31.35
C CYS A 284 19.94 -8.96 -30.32
N ALA A 285 19.63 -7.95 -29.49
CA ALA A 285 18.55 -8.05 -28.52
C ALA A 285 17.25 -7.51 -29.16
N GLY A 286 16.34 -8.38 -29.61
CA GLY A 286 15.00 -7.97 -30.06
C GLY A 286 14.09 -7.40 -28.95
N TYR A 287 14.68 -6.94 -27.84
CA TYR A 287 14.03 -6.50 -26.61
C TYR A 287 14.39 -5.05 -26.31
N LYS A 288 13.56 -4.36 -25.50
CA LYS A 288 13.96 -3.08 -24.90
C LYS A 288 15.24 -3.29 -24.06
N PRO A 289 16.20 -2.34 -24.08
CA PRO A 289 17.44 -2.47 -23.31
C PRO A 289 17.20 -2.73 -21.82
N SER A 290 16.23 -2.06 -21.18
CA SER A 290 15.87 -2.27 -19.77
C SER A 290 15.44 -3.72 -19.47
N THR A 291 14.56 -4.29 -20.30
CA THR A 291 14.12 -5.69 -20.22
C THR A 291 15.29 -6.66 -20.35
N PHE A 292 16.21 -6.41 -21.27
CA PHE A 292 17.42 -7.23 -21.42
C PHE A 292 18.28 -7.20 -20.15
N ARG A 293 18.48 -6.01 -19.56
CA ARG A 293 19.25 -5.86 -18.31
C ARG A 293 18.60 -6.60 -17.13
N ALA A 294 17.27 -6.52 -17.03
CA ALA A 294 16.49 -7.23 -16.02
C ALA A 294 16.69 -8.75 -16.09
N PHE A 295 16.53 -9.35 -17.27
CA PHE A 295 16.69 -10.80 -17.44
C PHE A 295 18.09 -11.31 -17.04
N TYR A 296 19.14 -10.55 -17.35
CA TYR A 296 20.50 -10.91 -16.92
C TYR A 296 20.65 -10.90 -15.40
N LEU A 297 20.07 -9.90 -14.73
CA LEU A 297 20.09 -9.82 -13.27
C LEU A 297 19.27 -10.92 -12.62
N GLU A 298 18.07 -11.20 -13.10
CA GLU A 298 17.24 -12.32 -12.65
C GLU A 298 18.00 -13.64 -12.73
N PHE A 299 18.68 -13.89 -13.85
CA PHE A 299 19.49 -15.10 -14.04
C PHE A 299 20.66 -15.19 -13.05
N ILE A 300 21.41 -14.10 -12.82
CA ILE A 300 22.54 -14.07 -11.88
C ILE A 300 22.09 -14.29 -10.43
N LEU A 301 20.93 -13.73 -10.09
CA LEU A 301 20.31 -13.81 -8.77
C LEU A 301 19.58 -15.15 -8.54
N GLY A 302 19.29 -15.90 -9.60
CA GLY A 302 18.54 -17.16 -9.52
C GLY A 302 17.06 -16.93 -9.17
N ILE A 303 16.48 -15.85 -9.70
CA ILE A 303 15.05 -15.55 -9.55
C ILE A 303 14.30 -16.35 -10.63
N ASP A 304 13.38 -17.24 -10.22
CA ASP A 304 12.57 -18.01 -11.18
C ASP A 304 11.59 -17.07 -11.92
N SER A 305 11.46 -17.27 -13.24
CA SER A 305 10.82 -16.36 -14.21
C SER A 305 9.33 -16.08 -14.02
N GLU A 306 8.67 -16.58 -12.97
CA GLU A 306 7.28 -16.24 -12.65
C GLU A 306 7.15 -14.79 -12.11
N GLU A 307 8.27 -14.15 -11.75
CA GLU A 307 8.35 -12.78 -11.22
C GLU A 307 8.92 -11.74 -12.20
N SER A 308 8.99 -12.09 -13.49
CA SER A 308 9.68 -11.28 -14.51
C SER A 308 9.03 -9.91 -14.76
N PHE A 309 9.83 -8.95 -15.24
CA PHE A 309 9.37 -7.65 -15.75
C PHE A 309 8.44 -7.85 -16.95
N GLU A 310 7.14 -8.08 -16.72
CA GLU A 310 6.14 -8.16 -17.78
C GLU A 310 5.85 -6.74 -18.32
N ASP A 311 6.38 -6.44 -19.51
CA ASP A 311 5.97 -5.30 -20.31
C ASP A 311 4.73 -5.71 -21.13
N ASP A 312 3.59 -5.05 -20.88
CA ASP A 312 2.28 -5.33 -21.47
C ASP A 312 2.21 -5.11 -23.00
N THR A 313 3.33 -4.86 -23.67
CA THR A 313 3.35 -4.39 -25.07
C THR A 313 3.88 -5.36 -26.14
N THR A 314 4.16 -6.63 -25.84
CA THR A 314 4.54 -7.57 -26.92
C THR A 314 4.02 -8.99 -26.74
N GLU A 315 3.06 -9.37 -27.60
CA GLU A 315 2.98 -10.72 -28.18
C GLU A 315 4.31 -11.00 -28.90
N CYS A 316 5.32 -11.47 -28.16
CA CYS A 316 6.44 -12.16 -28.75
C CYS A 316 6.53 -13.51 -28.08
N ASP A 317 6.41 -14.57 -28.88
CA ASP A 317 6.55 -15.95 -28.46
C ASP A 317 7.71 -16.08 -27.48
N ARG A 318 7.47 -16.76 -26.35
CA ARG A 318 8.45 -17.00 -25.29
C ARG A 318 9.66 -17.75 -25.87
N ILE A 319 10.64 -17.02 -26.37
CA ILE A 319 11.97 -17.55 -26.68
C ILE A 319 12.60 -17.91 -25.35
N HIS A 320 12.90 -19.20 -25.17
CA HIS A 320 13.50 -19.72 -23.94
C HIS A 320 14.86 -19.01 -23.67
N PRO A 321 15.28 -18.91 -22.38
CA PRO A 321 16.58 -18.34 -21.96
C PRO A 321 17.83 -18.97 -22.60
N VAL A 322 17.65 -19.97 -23.44
CA VAL A 322 18.67 -20.82 -24.06
C VAL A 322 19.21 -20.23 -25.37
N ASP A 323 18.51 -19.28 -26.01
CA ASP A 323 18.95 -18.71 -27.31
C ASP A 323 19.83 -17.45 -27.16
N ILE A 324 19.97 -16.92 -25.95
CA ILE A 324 20.97 -15.89 -25.66
C ILE A 324 22.19 -16.63 -25.10
N ASP A 325 23.38 -16.33 -25.63
CA ASP A 325 24.68 -16.85 -25.19
C ASP A 325 25.07 -16.31 -23.79
N ILE A 326 24.16 -16.46 -22.83
CA ILE A 326 24.19 -15.91 -21.47
C ILE A 326 25.23 -16.67 -20.64
N SER A 327 25.36 -17.98 -20.88
CA SER A 327 26.05 -18.88 -19.97
C SER A 327 27.57 -18.72 -19.98
N TYR A 328 28.21 -18.37 -21.10
CA TYR A 328 29.68 -18.25 -21.17
C TYR A 328 30.19 -16.88 -20.72
N GLU A 329 29.47 -15.79 -21.00
CA GLU A 329 29.95 -14.44 -20.69
C GLU A 329 29.70 -14.05 -19.23
N ILE A 330 28.67 -14.59 -18.58
CA ILE A 330 28.41 -14.37 -17.14
C ILE A 330 29.48 -15.03 -16.25
N VAL A 331 30.18 -16.07 -16.72
CA VAL A 331 31.30 -16.70 -16.00
C VAL A 331 32.40 -15.68 -15.68
N ASN A 332 32.50 -14.60 -16.44
CA ASN A 332 33.48 -13.54 -16.23
C ASN A 332 33.17 -12.64 -15.02
N PHE A 333 31.99 -12.79 -14.39
CA PHE A 333 31.57 -12.02 -13.22
C PHE A 333 31.27 -12.93 -12.01
N PRO A 334 32.28 -13.49 -11.35
CA PRO A 334 32.10 -14.35 -10.18
C PRO A 334 31.75 -13.52 -8.93
N PHE A 335 30.47 -13.13 -8.79
CA PHE A 335 30.02 -12.36 -7.62
C PHE A 335 30.05 -13.17 -6.33
N SER A 336 30.59 -12.56 -5.28
CA SER A 336 30.46 -13.04 -3.92
C SER A 336 28.99 -13.07 -3.47
N GLN A 337 28.69 -13.84 -2.41
CA GLN A 337 27.37 -13.84 -1.76
C GLN A 337 26.93 -12.42 -1.34
N GLN A 338 27.87 -11.61 -0.83
CA GLN A 338 27.61 -10.23 -0.44
C GLN A 338 27.24 -9.36 -1.65
N GLN A 339 28.00 -9.45 -2.74
CA GLN A 339 27.72 -8.72 -3.99
C GLN A 339 26.36 -9.11 -4.58
N LYS A 340 26.00 -10.40 -4.54
CA LYS A 340 24.66 -10.86 -4.95
C LYS A 340 23.56 -10.27 -4.08
N ALA A 341 23.76 -10.16 -2.76
CA ALA A 341 22.79 -9.52 -1.88
C ALA A 341 22.60 -8.03 -2.20
N ILE A 342 23.68 -7.30 -2.50
CA ILE A 342 23.60 -5.89 -2.90
C ILE A 342 22.92 -5.75 -4.29
N LEU A 343 23.26 -6.61 -5.25
CA LEU A 343 22.57 -6.66 -6.56
C LEU A 343 21.08 -6.96 -6.40
N LYS A 344 20.70 -7.86 -5.49
CA LYS A 344 19.30 -8.14 -5.19
C LYS A 344 18.59 -6.90 -4.65
N GLN A 345 19.18 -6.20 -3.69
CA GLN A 345 18.60 -4.97 -3.16
C GLN A 345 18.42 -3.90 -4.26
N TYR A 346 19.42 -3.72 -5.12
CA TYR A 346 19.33 -2.81 -6.25
C TYR A 346 18.24 -3.22 -7.25
N TYR A 347 18.14 -4.51 -7.55
CA TYR A 347 17.11 -5.07 -8.41
C TYR A 347 15.69 -4.85 -7.84
N ASP A 348 15.48 -5.20 -6.56
CA ASP A 348 14.21 -5.04 -5.86
C ASP A 348 13.78 -3.55 -5.82
N ALA A 349 14.73 -2.63 -5.60
CA ALA A 349 14.48 -1.20 -5.61
C ALA A 349 14.07 -0.67 -7.00
N ASN A 350 14.71 -1.14 -8.07
CA ASN A 350 14.30 -0.82 -9.45
C ASN A 350 12.92 -1.41 -9.80
N LYS A 351 12.62 -2.63 -9.33
CA LYS A 351 11.30 -3.26 -9.50
C LYS A 351 10.21 -2.42 -8.82
N LEU A 352 10.44 -2.02 -7.57
CA LEU A 352 9.52 -1.12 -6.84
C LEU A 352 9.34 0.24 -7.54
N LEU A 353 10.39 0.80 -8.13
CA LEU A 353 10.30 2.04 -8.91
C LEU A 353 9.33 1.90 -10.10
N ILE A 354 9.39 0.77 -10.82
CA ILE A 354 8.46 0.47 -11.92
C ILE A 354 7.04 0.24 -11.41
N ASP A 355 6.88 -0.54 -10.34
CA ASP A 355 5.56 -0.75 -9.73
C ASP A 355 4.94 0.59 -9.32
N CYS A 356 5.75 1.51 -8.79
CA CYS A 356 5.32 2.87 -8.46
C CYS A 356 4.92 3.69 -9.70
N LEU A 357 5.63 3.54 -10.83
CA LEU A 357 5.26 4.20 -12.08
C LEU A 357 3.90 3.75 -12.63
N GLN A 358 3.52 2.50 -12.36
CA GLN A 358 2.23 1.94 -12.76
C GLN A 358 1.09 2.40 -11.84
N GLU A 359 1.35 2.50 -10.54
CA GLU A 359 0.35 2.89 -9.53
C GLU A 359 0.18 4.42 -9.39
N ALA A 360 1.16 5.21 -9.85
CA ALA A 360 1.11 6.66 -9.75
C ALA A 360 0.00 7.28 -10.62
N ARG A 361 -0.81 8.15 -10.01
CA ARG A 361 -1.88 8.91 -10.71
C ARG A 361 -1.35 9.84 -11.79
N TYR A 362 -0.20 10.46 -11.53
CA TYR A 362 0.45 11.36 -12.46
C TYR A 362 1.97 11.28 -12.29
N VAL A 363 2.63 11.08 -13.42
CA VAL A 363 4.08 11.17 -13.59
C VAL A 363 4.31 11.89 -14.91
N SER A 364 5.21 12.86 -14.93
CA SER A 364 5.55 13.56 -16.17
C SER A 364 6.21 12.61 -17.18
N ARG A 365 6.05 12.89 -18.48
CA ARG A 365 6.68 12.09 -19.54
C ARG A 365 8.20 12.06 -19.40
N ALA A 366 8.79 13.22 -19.10
CA ALA A 366 10.23 13.34 -18.88
C ALA A 366 10.70 12.42 -17.75
N MET A 367 9.99 12.38 -16.62
CA MET A 367 10.32 11.49 -15.51
C MET A 367 10.15 10.01 -15.88
N ARG A 368 9.12 9.64 -16.64
CA ARG A 368 8.94 8.26 -17.13
C ARG A 368 10.09 7.84 -18.06
N GLU A 369 10.40 8.66 -19.05
CA GLU A 369 11.50 8.42 -19.99
C GLU A 369 12.84 8.31 -19.26
N GLU A 370 13.12 9.22 -18.33
CA GLU A 370 14.32 9.22 -17.49
C GLU A 370 14.45 7.91 -16.70
N ILE A 371 13.39 7.48 -16.02
CA ILE A 371 13.40 6.23 -15.26
C ILE A 371 13.59 5.02 -16.18
N GLU A 372 12.88 4.94 -17.29
CA GLU A 372 12.99 3.82 -18.23
C GLU A 372 14.40 3.70 -18.85
N GLU A 373 15.01 4.83 -19.21
CA GLU A 373 16.37 4.86 -19.77
C GLU A 373 17.44 4.46 -18.75
N THR A 374 17.27 4.90 -17.50
CA THR A 374 18.23 4.71 -16.41
C THR A 374 18.00 3.42 -15.60
N LEU A 375 16.93 2.69 -15.87
CA LEU A 375 16.61 1.45 -15.16
C LEU A 375 17.74 0.42 -15.30
N LEU A 376 18.29 -0.03 -14.17
CA LEU A 376 19.39 -1.01 -14.14
C LEU A 376 20.67 -0.54 -14.86
N VAL A 377 20.90 0.78 -14.92
CA VAL A 377 22.10 1.42 -15.50
C VAL A 377 23.06 1.83 -14.37
N PRO A 378 24.38 1.81 -14.61
CA PRO A 378 25.36 2.27 -13.63
C PRO A 378 25.22 3.76 -13.29
N SER A 379 25.40 4.08 -12.02
CA SER A 379 25.18 5.42 -11.42
C SER A 379 26.04 6.53 -12.05
N GLN A 380 27.19 6.19 -12.66
CA GLN A 380 28.11 7.16 -13.28
C GLN A 380 27.65 7.68 -14.65
N VAL A 381 26.64 7.08 -15.27
CA VAL A 381 26.10 7.52 -16.56
C VAL A 381 25.02 8.61 -16.38
N ASN A 382 24.38 8.67 -15.20
CA ASN A 382 23.30 9.61 -14.88
C ASN A 382 23.79 11.05 -14.60
N THR A 383 25.11 11.29 -14.56
CA THR A 383 25.71 12.62 -14.29
C THR A 383 26.05 13.46 -15.52
N GLN A 384 25.67 13.06 -16.74
CA GLN A 384 25.74 13.99 -17.88
C GLN A 384 24.40 14.69 -18.07
N PRO A 385 24.25 15.97 -17.67
CA PRO A 385 23.09 16.74 -18.08
C PRO A 385 23.08 16.83 -19.60
N ASN A 386 21.93 16.55 -20.22
CA ASN A 386 21.66 16.82 -21.62
C ASN A 386 21.92 18.30 -21.93
N SER A 387 23.16 18.64 -22.28
CA SER A 387 23.52 19.88 -22.94
C SER A 387 23.16 19.75 -24.42
N ALA A 388 21.88 19.97 -24.75
CA ALA A 388 21.45 20.19 -26.13
C ALA A 388 20.11 20.93 -26.18
N ILE A 389 20.13 22.21 -25.81
CA ILE A 389 19.29 23.20 -26.47
C ILE A 389 20.27 24.18 -27.13
N ALA A 390 20.32 24.12 -28.46
CA ALA A 390 20.83 25.19 -29.31
C ALA A 390 19.66 25.70 -30.15
#